data_AF-A0A8J6JUV2-F1
#
_entry.id   AF-A0A8J6JUV2-F1
#
_cell.length_a   1.000
_cell.length_b   1.000
_cell.length_c   1.000
_cell.angle_alpha   90.00
_cell.angle_beta   90.00
_cell.angle_gamma   90.00
#
_symmetry.space_group_name_H-M   'P 1'
#
loop_
_entity.id
_entity.type
_entity.pdbx_description
1 polymer ?
#
loop_
_entity_poly.entity_id
_entity_poly.type
_entity_poly.pdbx_seq_one_letter_code
_entity_poly.pdbx_strand_id
1 'polypeptide(L)'
;MDGFLATPVGHAALTIAQTLALLVPVLLSVAFLTLAERKVLALMQMRKGPNVVGPFGLLQPFADAIKMLMKETIIPSGASRYLFLGAPILTFVLAMIAWAVIPVNDGWAIADINVGILYLFAVSSLGVYGIIIAGWASNSKYAFLGALRSAAQM
;
A
#
# COMPACT_ATOMS: atom_id res chain seq x y z
N MET A 1 24.46 6.73 -28.68
CA MET A 1 23.99 6.55 -27.29
C MET A 1 24.70 5.33 -26.73
N ASP A 2 26.04 5.35 -26.79
CA ASP A 2 26.90 4.16 -26.64
C ASP A 2 27.73 4.29 -25.36
N GLY A 3 27.00 4.53 -24.26
CA GLY A 3 27.54 4.56 -22.92
C GLY A 3 26.81 3.57 -22.03
N PHE A 4 27.23 3.49 -20.77
CA PHE A 4 26.69 2.65 -19.68
C PHE A 4 25.17 2.35 -19.75
N LEU A 5 24.35 3.29 -20.23
CA LEU A 5 22.91 3.16 -20.44
C LEU A 5 22.45 2.13 -21.48
N ALA A 6 23.31 1.69 -22.40
CA ALA A 6 23.02 0.61 -23.36
C ALA A 6 23.39 -0.79 -22.82
N THR A 7 24.03 -0.85 -21.65
CA THR A 7 24.33 -2.13 -21.00
C THR A 7 23.08 -2.65 -20.28
N PRO A 8 22.91 -3.97 -20.13
CA PRO A 8 21.82 -4.54 -19.32
C PRO A 8 21.77 -3.98 -17.90
N VAL A 9 22.95 -3.65 -17.34
CA VAL A 9 23.09 -3.02 -16.02
C VAL A 9 22.57 -1.58 -16.01
N GLY A 10 22.85 -0.81 -17.06
CA GLY A 10 22.34 0.57 -17.21
C GLY A 10 20.81 0.62 -17.33
N HIS A 11 20.22 -0.31 -18.11
CA HIS A 11 18.77 -0.43 -18.18
C HIS A 11 18.15 -0.81 -16.83
N ALA A 12 18.73 -1.77 -16.11
CA ALA A 12 18.26 -2.16 -14.78
C ALA A 12 18.37 -1.00 -13.76
N ALA A 13 19.46 -0.22 -13.81
CA ALA A 13 19.62 0.94 -12.94
C ALA A 13 18.57 2.02 -13.22
N LEU A 14 18.26 2.28 -14.50
CA LEU A 14 17.25 3.25 -14.89
C LEU A 14 15.84 2.84 -14.45
N THR A 15 15.46 1.58 -14.64
CA THR A 15 14.13 1.09 -14.21
C THR A 15 13.97 1.10 -12.70
N ILE A 16 15.01 0.77 -11.94
CA ILE A 16 15.01 0.88 -10.47
C ILE A 16 14.86 2.35 -10.07
N ALA A 17 15.59 3.27 -10.69
CA ALA A 17 15.49 4.69 -10.38
C ALA A 17 14.08 5.24 -10.67
N GLN A 18 13.48 4.89 -11.82
CA GLN A 18 12.10 5.26 -12.16
C GLN A 18 11.09 4.66 -11.17
N THR A 19 11.28 3.41 -10.77
CA THR A 19 10.41 2.74 -9.78
C THR A 19 10.47 3.44 -8.43
N LEU A 20 11.67 3.76 -7.94
CA LEU A 20 11.84 4.49 -6.68
C LEU A 20 11.27 5.91 -6.76
N ALA A 21 11.44 6.58 -7.91
CA ALA A 21 10.87 7.91 -8.16
C ALA A 21 9.34 7.92 -8.12
N LEU A 22 8.67 6.81 -8.46
CA LEU A 22 7.22 6.66 -8.29
C LEU A 22 6.84 6.25 -6.85
N LEU A 23 7.53 5.22 -6.32
CA LEU A 23 7.14 4.56 -5.08
C LEU A 23 7.28 5.48 -3.86
N VAL A 24 8.36 6.28 -3.79
CA VAL A 24 8.58 7.19 -2.66
C VAL A 24 7.46 8.23 -2.53
N PRO A 25 7.10 8.99 -3.59
CA PRO A 25 5.96 9.91 -3.55
C PRO A 25 4.63 9.22 -3.25
N VAL A 26 4.38 8.01 -3.78
CA VAL A 26 3.15 7.27 -3.49
C VAL A 26 3.04 6.95 -2.01
N LEU A 27 4.11 6.40 -1.39
CA LEU A 27 4.11 6.09 0.05
C LEU A 27 3.95 7.35 0.92
N LEU A 28 4.64 8.44 0.57
CA LEU A 28 4.48 9.71 1.27
C LEU A 28 3.06 10.26 1.12
N SER A 29 2.47 10.16 -0.07
CA SER A 29 1.09 10.60 -0.31
C SER A 29 0.10 9.83 0.54
N VAL A 30 0.24 8.49 0.64
CA VAL A 30 -0.59 7.66 1.52
C VAL A 30 -0.42 8.05 2.98
N ALA A 31 0.82 8.29 3.43
CA ALA A 31 1.07 8.73 4.81
C ALA A 31 0.35 10.05 5.12
N PHE A 32 0.48 11.06 4.26
CA PHE A 32 -0.19 12.36 4.44
C PHE A 32 -1.70 12.29 4.23
N LEU A 33 -2.21 11.36 3.41
CA LEU A 33 -3.64 11.14 3.22
C LEU A 33 -4.31 10.79 4.56
N THR A 34 -3.65 9.99 5.42
CA THR A 34 -4.20 9.68 6.76
C THR A 34 -4.32 10.91 7.67
N LEU A 35 -3.39 11.88 7.54
CA LEU A 35 -3.46 13.16 8.26
C LEU A 35 -4.55 14.05 7.67
N ALA A 36 -4.63 14.12 6.34
CA ALA A 36 -5.62 14.89 5.61
C ALA A 36 -7.03 14.42 5.96
N GLU A 37 -7.28 13.10 5.93
CA GLU A 37 -8.55 12.48 6.35
C GLU A 37 -8.94 12.94 7.76
N ARG A 38 -8.05 12.79 8.75
CA ARG A 38 -8.33 13.22 10.14
C ARG A 38 -8.63 14.71 10.25
N LYS A 39 -7.94 15.56 9.48
CA LYS A 39 -8.15 17.01 9.52
C LYS A 39 -9.45 17.42 8.83
N VAL A 40 -9.73 16.89 7.64
CA VAL A 40 -10.95 17.21 6.88
C VAL A 40 -12.18 16.76 7.65
N LEU A 41 -12.18 15.54 8.20
CA LEU A 41 -13.29 15.04 9.01
C LEU A 41 -13.46 15.86 10.30
N ALA A 42 -12.37 16.27 10.95
CA ALA A 42 -12.45 17.13 12.13
C ALA A 42 -13.06 18.50 11.79
N LEU A 43 -12.66 19.10 10.66
CA LEU A 43 -13.22 20.37 10.19
C LEU A 43 -14.72 20.26 9.87
N MET A 44 -15.16 19.17 9.23
CA MET A 44 -16.59 18.88 9.02
C MET A 44 -17.35 18.75 10.34
N GLN A 45 -16.72 18.21 11.37
CA GLN A 45 -17.26 18.06 12.72
C GLN A 45 -17.08 19.31 13.60
N MET A 46 -16.66 20.45 13.04
CA MET A 46 -16.40 21.69 13.77
C MET A 46 -15.40 21.54 14.94
N ARG A 47 -14.43 20.63 14.81
CA ARG A 47 -13.31 20.46 15.76
C ARG A 47 -11.97 20.52 15.05
N LYS A 48 -10.90 20.81 15.80
CA LYS A 48 -9.54 20.79 15.25
C LYS A 48 -9.03 19.35 15.15
N GLY A 49 -8.47 19.02 13.98
CA GLY A 49 -7.73 17.76 13.79
C GLY A 49 -6.37 17.78 14.49
N PRO A 50 -5.49 16.79 14.24
CA PRO A 50 -4.16 16.74 14.83
C PRO A 50 -3.39 18.04 14.59
N ASN A 51 -2.97 18.72 15.66
CA ASN A 51 -2.29 20.03 15.61
C ASN A 51 -1.07 20.14 16.55
N VAL A 52 -0.71 19.06 17.27
CA VAL A 52 0.34 19.08 18.31
C VAL A 52 1.65 18.51 17.79
N VAL A 53 1.62 17.44 16.99
CA VAL A 53 2.82 16.73 16.53
C VAL A 53 3.48 17.47 15.35
N GLY A 54 4.39 18.38 15.67
CA GLY A 54 5.07 19.25 14.70
C GLY A 54 4.21 20.44 14.23
N PRO A 55 4.73 21.30 13.34
CA PRO A 55 3.99 22.43 12.80
C PRO A 55 2.70 21.95 12.13
N PHE A 56 1.55 22.46 12.58
CA PHE A 56 0.22 22.05 12.11
C PHE A 56 -0.05 20.53 12.15
N GLY A 57 0.66 19.74 12.96
CA GLY A 57 0.47 18.28 12.96
C GLY A 57 1.07 17.52 11.77
N LEU A 58 1.92 18.15 10.95
CA LEU A 58 2.50 17.53 9.75
C LEU A 58 3.35 16.28 10.06
N LEU A 59 3.92 16.19 11.26
CA LEU A 59 4.75 15.06 11.66
C LEU A 59 3.93 13.88 12.22
N GLN A 60 2.60 14.00 12.28
CA GLN A 60 1.72 12.96 12.84
C GLN A 60 1.85 11.59 12.13
N PRO A 61 1.88 11.48 10.78
CA PRO A 61 2.00 10.18 10.13
C PRO A 61 3.30 9.46 10.48
N PHE A 62 4.40 10.20 10.61
CA PHE A 62 5.70 9.65 11.02
C PHE A 62 5.69 9.20 12.47
N ALA A 63 5.07 9.96 13.37
CA ALA A 63 4.93 9.55 14.77
C ALA A 63 4.08 8.27 14.91
N ASP A 64 3.01 8.14 14.13
CA ASP A 64 2.18 6.93 14.12
C ASP A 64 2.95 5.73 13.57
N ALA A 65 3.76 5.91 12.51
CA ALA A 65 4.61 4.86 11.97
C ALA A 65 5.66 4.39 12.98
N ILE A 66 6.39 5.31 13.61
CA ILE A 66 7.39 4.98 14.66
C ILE A 66 6.72 4.25 15.82
N LYS A 67 5.52 4.70 16.23
CA LYS A 67 4.74 4.02 17.27
C LYS A 67 4.40 2.57 16.90
N MET A 68 4.03 2.30 15.65
CA MET A 68 3.75 0.93 15.19
C MET A 68 5.02 0.07 15.15
N LEU A 69 6.17 0.63 14.74
CA LEU A 69 7.45 -0.08 14.72
C LEU A 69 7.95 -0.44 16.12
N MET A 70 7.69 0.40 17.11
CA MET A 70 8.05 0.13 18.51
C MET A 70 7.05 -0.77 19.22
N LYS A 71 5.90 -1.09 18.60
CA LYS A 71 4.88 -1.90 19.25
C LYS A 71 5.24 -3.38 19.18
N GLU A 72 5.02 -4.07 20.30
CA GLU A 72 5.19 -5.52 20.37
C GLU A 72 4.28 -6.25 19.38
N THR A 73 4.86 -7.19 18.63
CA THR A 73 4.14 -8.03 17.68
C THR A 73 3.47 -9.20 18.40
N ILE A 74 2.16 -9.12 18.63
CA ILE A 74 1.38 -10.19 19.25
C ILE A 74 0.76 -11.06 18.15
N ILE A 75 1.21 -12.31 18.05
CA ILE A 75 0.64 -13.30 17.12
C ILE A 75 -0.28 -14.23 17.91
N PRO A 76 -1.57 -14.36 17.56
CA PRO A 76 -2.49 -15.26 18.25
C PRO A 76 -2.01 -16.71 18.21
N SER A 77 -2.14 -17.44 19.32
CA SER A 77 -1.69 -18.84 19.43
C SER A 77 -2.39 -19.80 18.48
N GLY A 78 -3.66 -19.53 18.16
CA GLY A 78 -4.44 -20.33 17.20
C GLY A 78 -4.22 -19.97 15.73
N ALA A 79 -3.48 -18.89 15.42
CA ALA A 79 -3.33 -18.39 14.06
C ALA A 79 -2.28 -19.16 13.27
N SER A 80 -2.50 -19.29 11.94
CA SER A 80 -1.47 -19.80 11.03
C SER A 80 -0.40 -18.74 10.81
N ARG A 81 0.75 -18.87 11.49
CA ARG A 81 1.80 -17.83 11.53
C ARG A 81 2.27 -17.38 10.14
N TYR A 82 2.51 -18.31 9.21
CA TYR A 82 3.00 -17.97 7.86
C TYR A 82 1.97 -17.18 7.07
N LEU A 83 0.71 -17.62 7.05
CA LEU A 83 -0.34 -16.94 6.29
C LEU A 83 -0.76 -15.63 6.96
N PHE A 84 -0.76 -15.58 8.29
CA PHE A 84 -1.13 -14.38 9.04
C PHE A 84 -0.15 -13.22 8.80
N LEU A 85 1.15 -13.52 8.71
CA LEU A 85 2.18 -12.54 8.37
C LEU A 85 2.28 -12.28 6.86
N GLY A 86 2.05 -13.31 6.03
CA GLY A 86 2.14 -13.21 4.59
C GLY A 86 0.96 -12.47 3.93
N ALA A 87 -0.24 -12.55 4.49
CA ALA A 87 -1.42 -11.94 3.88
C ALA A 87 -1.34 -10.39 3.79
N PRO A 88 -0.91 -9.66 4.83
CA PRO A 88 -0.68 -8.21 4.72
C PRO A 88 0.42 -7.84 3.70
N ILE A 89 1.44 -8.71 3.53
CA ILE A 89 2.49 -8.50 2.53
C ILE A 89 1.91 -8.67 1.13
N LEU A 90 1.09 -9.71 0.91
CA LEU A 90 0.45 -9.96 -0.36
C LEU A 90 -0.44 -8.79 -0.80
N THR A 91 -1.31 -8.30 0.09
CA THR A 91 -2.18 -7.16 -0.23
C THR A 91 -1.40 -5.89 -0.51
N PHE A 92 -0.34 -5.62 0.25
CA PHE A 92 0.53 -4.47 0.02
C PHE A 92 1.27 -4.56 -1.32
N VAL A 93 1.84 -5.72 -1.63
CA VAL A 93 2.55 -5.96 -2.90
C VAL A 93 1.60 -5.79 -4.09
N LEU A 94 0.39 -6.37 -4.04
CA LEU A 94 -0.60 -6.21 -5.10
C LEU A 94 -1.00 -4.74 -5.29
N ALA A 95 -1.19 -3.99 -4.20
CA ALA A 95 -1.49 -2.56 -4.29
C ALA A 95 -0.35 -1.75 -4.93
N MET A 96 0.91 -2.07 -4.64
CA MET A 96 2.06 -1.40 -5.25
C MET A 96 2.27 -1.79 -6.71
N ILE A 97 2.05 -3.05 -7.06
CA ILE A 97 2.16 -3.57 -8.41
C ILE A 97 1.11 -2.93 -9.34
N ALA A 98 -0.11 -2.65 -8.84
CA ALA A 98 -1.13 -1.94 -9.59
C ALA A 98 -0.66 -0.57 -10.13
N TRP A 99 0.21 0.13 -9.38
CA TRP A 99 0.75 1.43 -9.80
C TRP A 99 1.76 1.35 -10.95
N ALA A 100 2.30 0.17 -11.27
CA ALA A 100 3.32 0.03 -12.31
C ALA A 100 2.83 0.42 -13.71
N VAL A 101 1.53 0.28 -13.97
CA VAL A 101 0.91 0.47 -15.28
C VAL A 101 0.24 1.85 -15.42
N ILE A 102 0.08 2.59 -14.33
CA ILE A 102 -0.57 3.91 -14.37
C ILE A 102 0.43 4.94 -14.91
N PRO A 103 0.13 5.62 -16.04
CA PRO A 103 1.02 6.67 -16.56
C PRO A 103 0.94 7.91 -15.69
N VAL A 104 2.10 8.46 -15.31
CA VAL A 104 2.19 9.70 -14.50
C VAL A 104 2.41 10.94 -15.38
N ASN A 105 3.05 10.75 -16.54
CA ASN A 105 3.24 11.77 -17.55
C ASN A 105 3.27 11.13 -18.95
N ASP A 106 3.24 11.95 -20.00
CA ASP A 106 3.39 11.48 -21.38
C ASP A 106 4.71 10.71 -21.54
N GLY A 107 4.62 9.48 -22.06
CA GLY A 107 5.74 8.55 -22.18
C GLY A 107 6.34 8.05 -20.86
N TRP A 108 5.74 8.35 -19.70
CA TRP A 108 6.23 7.91 -18.38
C TRP A 108 5.24 7.00 -17.65
N ALA A 109 5.34 5.71 -17.97
CA ALA A 109 4.83 4.59 -17.19
C ALA A 109 6.00 3.63 -16.90
N ILE A 110 5.99 2.95 -15.75
CA ILE A 110 7.05 1.97 -15.42
C ILE A 110 6.95 0.77 -16.35
N ALA A 111 5.73 0.28 -16.56
CA ALA A 111 5.42 -0.77 -17.51
C ALA A 111 4.34 -0.26 -18.46
N ASP A 112 4.77 0.13 -19.66
CA ASP A 112 3.85 0.42 -20.75
C ASP A 112 3.39 -0.90 -21.39
N ILE A 113 2.15 -1.28 -21.10
CA ILE A 113 1.54 -2.53 -21.56
C ILE A 113 0.25 -2.20 -22.29
N ASN A 114 0.11 -2.70 -23.53
CA ASN A 114 -1.10 -2.52 -24.35
C ASN A 114 -2.40 -2.98 -23.66
N VAL A 115 -2.31 -3.93 -22.73
CA VAL A 115 -3.44 -4.48 -21.97
C VAL A 115 -3.52 -3.95 -20.53
N GLY A 116 -3.13 -2.69 -20.31
CA GLY A 116 -3.02 -2.13 -18.97
C GLY A 116 -4.32 -2.15 -18.13
N ILE A 117 -5.48 -1.97 -18.76
CA ILE A 117 -6.78 -2.07 -18.08
C ILE A 117 -7.03 -3.50 -17.58
N LEU A 118 -6.75 -4.51 -18.42
CA LEU A 118 -6.92 -5.92 -18.05
C LEU A 118 -5.97 -6.29 -16.91
N TYR A 119 -4.76 -5.75 -16.92
CA TYR A 119 -3.81 -5.91 -15.83
C TYR A 119 -4.35 -5.38 -14.50
N LEU A 120 -4.88 -4.15 -14.47
CA LEU A 120 -5.47 -3.58 -13.26
C LEU A 120 -6.65 -4.42 -12.76
N PHE A 121 -7.48 -4.94 -13.66
CA PHE A 121 -8.60 -5.81 -13.30
C PHE A 121 -8.14 -7.14 -12.70
N ALA A 122 -7.09 -7.74 -13.27
CA ALA A 122 -6.50 -8.97 -12.76
C ALA A 122 -5.86 -8.76 -11.37
N VAL A 123 -5.10 -7.67 -11.19
CA VAL A 123 -4.48 -7.34 -9.89
C VAL A 123 -5.54 -7.05 -8.83
N SER A 124 -6.61 -6.34 -9.18
CA SER A 124 -7.74 -6.09 -8.28
C SER A 124 -8.41 -7.39 -7.82
N SER A 125 -8.64 -8.31 -8.76
CA SER A 125 -9.20 -9.64 -8.47
C SER A 125 -8.29 -10.46 -7.55
N LEU A 126 -6.97 -10.33 -7.70
CA LEU A 126 -6.00 -10.96 -6.79
C LEU A 126 -6.02 -10.36 -5.38
N GLY A 127 -6.37 -9.08 -5.24
CA GLY A 127 -6.48 -8.39 -3.96
C GLY A 127 -7.50 -9.03 -3.01
N VAL A 128 -8.59 -9.57 -3.57
CA VAL A 128 -9.64 -10.28 -2.80
C VAL A 128 -9.07 -11.51 -2.07
N TYR A 129 -8.13 -12.24 -2.70
CA TYR A 129 -7.49 -13.40 -2.06
C TYR A 129 -6.69 -12.99 -0.82
N GLY A 130 -6.00 -11.85 -0.85
CA GLY A 130 -5.26 -11.36 0.31
C GLY A 130 -6.15 -11.13 1.53
N ILE A 131 -7.37 -10.62 1.33
CA ILE A 131 -8.33 -10.37 2.40
C ILE A 131 -8.90 -11.68 2.97
N ILE A 132 -9.27 -12.63 2.10
CA ILE A 132 -9.80 -13.93 2.53
C ILE A 132 -8.74 -14.70 3.33
N ILE A 133 -7.50 -14.73 2.84
CA ILE A 133 -6.38 -15.40 3.52
C ILE A 133 -6.12 -14.75 4.88
N ALA A 134 -6.13 -13.42 4.98
CA ALA A 134 -5.95 -12.72 6.25
C ALA A 134 -7.04 -13.10 7.27
N GLY A 135 -8.30 -13.16 6.84
CA GLY A 135 -9.42 -13.56 7.68
C GLY A 135 -9.32 -15.01 8.16
N TRP A 136 -9.02 -15.93 7.25
CA TRP A 136 -8.87 -17.35 7.56
C TRP A 136 -7.68 -17.64 8.47
N ALA A 137 -6.53 -16.99 8.23
CA ALA A 137 -5.30 -17.22 8.98
C ALA A 137 -5.41 -16.87 10.48
N SER A 138 -6.36 -16.02 10.85
CA SER A 138 -6.62 -15.62 12.24
C SER A 138 -7.25 -16.71 13.11
N ASN A 139 -7.76 -17.80 12.51
CA ASN A 139 -8.46 -18.90 13.19
C ASN A 139 -9.58 -18.45 14.15
N SER A 140 -10.31 -17.40 13.78
CA SER A 140 -11.49 -16.91 14.49
C SER A 140 -12.69 -16.91 13.57
N LYS A 141 -13.80 -17.56 13.99
CA LYS A 141 -15.05 -17.63 13.21
C LYS A 141 -15.59 -16.24 12.87
N TYR A 142 -15.46 -15.28 13.78
CA TYR A 142 -15.94 -13.92 13.56
C TYR A 142 -15.12 -13.19 12.49
N ALA A 143 -13.78 -13.25 12.59
CA ALA A 143 -12.90 -12.62 11.62
C ALA A 143 -13.02 -13.26 10.22
N PHE A 144 -13.19 -14.59 10.16
CA PHE A 144 -13.40 -15.30 8.90
C PHE A 144 -14.71 -14.90 8.20
N LEU A 145 -15.84 -14.86 8.94
CA LEU A 145 -17.11 -14.41 8.38
C LEU A 145 -17.08 -12.94 7.97
N GLY A 146 -16.37 -12.09 8.72
CA GLY A 146 -16.13 -10.69 8.34
C GLY A 146 -15.37 -10.57 7.02
N ALA A 147 -14.31 -11.35 6.84
CA ALA A 147 -13.52 -11.37 5.60
C ALA A 147 -14.35 -11.86 4.40
N LEU A 148 -15.20 -12.89 4.56
CA LEU A 148 -16.10 -13.34 3.49
C LEU A 148 -17.10 -12.26 3.06
N ARG A 149 -17.62 -11.47 4.00
CA ARG A 149 -18.53 -10.35 3.68
C ARG A 149 -17.81 -9.23 2.94
N SER A 150 -16.60 -8.89 3.37
CA SER A 150 -15.77 -7.89 2.66
C SER A 150 -15.41 -8.36 1.26
N ALA A 151 -15.07 -9.64 1.10
CA ALA A 151 -14.75 -10.23 -0.20
C ALA A 151 -15.95 -10.27 -1.15
N ALA A 152 -17.16 -10.45 -0.63
CA ALA A 152 -18.39 -10.40 -1.44
C ALA A 152 -18.80 -8.96 -1.83
N GLN A 153 -18.32 -7.94 -1.11
CA GLN A 153 -18.60 -6.54 -1.41
C GLN A 153 -17.63 -5.96 -2.45
N MET A 154 -16.38 -6.43 -2.44
CA MET A 154 -15.34 -6.04 -3.39
C MET A 154 -15.56 -6.64 -4.78
#